data_AF-V9DTM0-F1
#
_entry.id   AF-V9DTM0-F1
#
_cell.length_a   1.000
_cell.length_b   1.000
_cell.length_c   1.000
_cell.angle_alpha   90.00
_cell.angle_beta   90.00
_cell.angle_gamma   90.00
#
_symmetry.space_group_name_H-M   'P 1'
#
loop_
_entity.id
_entity.type
_entity.pdbx_description
1 polymer ?
#
loop_
_entity_poly.entity_id
_entity_poly.type
_entity_poly.pdbx_seq_one_letter_code
_entity_poly.pdbx_strand_id
1 'polypeptide(L)'
;MNLYLRQLLRLFKSGKETMQWDPKEFIACIQYPNKYDDENFQKVYGVQNSDMIAELMRLYKSKESLILTLNALCKMVKNRFRDAFQYYNAVRKVLSKQNKEEKLDNEVTPEEANKYISYQELIAVPQKVKKIIMDTYGEMFLSNNELSKLTKAKRIAYLRLIFDYVTLYLNVNYPLRLVWPSVYLKKVDGGNFLQGTKLYLNEIKNVRLMGAQVIDLDGTTINLIANFLHFLSGSLRQIPTKLLWRVYNNTPGEYDSNNGFSSVLSKLFVKYNGKPMSMNMIRHIV
;
A
#
# COMPACT_ATOMS: atom_id res chain seq x y z
N MET A 1 38.43 21.42 9.38
CA MET A 1 37.17 21.12 10.09
C MET A 1 36.00 21.52 9.19
N ASN A 2 35.30 20.53 8.61
CA ASN A 2 34.35 20.73 7.51
C ASN A 2 33.08 21.48 7.96
N LEU A 3 32.46 22.26 7.08
CA LEU A 3 31.39 23.24 7.37
C LEU A 3 30.22 22.64 8.19
N TYR A 4 29.95 21.36 8.01
CA TYR A 4 28.89 20.61 8.69
C TYR A 4 29.23 20.22 10.15
N LEU A 5 30.49 19.94 10.46
CA LEU A 5 30.95 19.69 11.83
C LEU A 5 30.87 20.97 12.69
N ARG A 6 31.09 22.12 12.05
CA ARG A 6 30.91 23.45 12.69
C ARG A 6 29.45 23.80 12.96
N GLN A 7 28.50 23.33 12.14
CA GLN A 7 27.07 23.51 12.40
C GLN A 7 26.56 22.59 13.53
N LEU A 8 27.06 21.34 13.61
CA LEU A 8 26.82 20.43 14.74
C LEU A 8 27.40 20.98 16.06
N LEU A 9 28.62 21.55 16.03
CA LEU A 9 29.23 22.23 17.19
C LEU A 9 28.49 23.50 17.62
N ARG A 10 27.81 24.20 16.70
CA ARG A 10 26.96 25.38 17.02
C ARG A 10 25.66 24.98 17.73
N LEU A 11 25.06 23.85 17.37
CA LEU A 11 23.90 23.29 18.07
C LEU A 11 24.28 22.69 19.43
N PHE A 12 25.46 22.06 19.53
CA PHE A 12 26.04 21.57 20.78
C PHE A 12 26.24 22.69 21.84
N LYS A 13 26.62 23.91 21.42
CA LYS A 13 26.76 25.08 22.29
C LYS A 13 25.43 25.70 22.78
N SER A 14 24.28 25.14 22.41
CA SER A 14 22.94 25.70 22.75
C SER A 14 22.37 25.25 24.10
N GLY A 15 23.07 24.37 24.84
CA GLY A 15 22.86 24.18 26.29
C GLY A 15 21.48 23.71 26.76
N LYS A 16 20.80 22.79 26.06
CA LYS A 16 19.50 22.25 26.53
C LYS A 16 19.68 20.92 27.27
N GLU A 17 19.72 20.98 28.59
CA GLU A 17 20.18 19.93 29.52
C GLU A 17 19.16 18.85 29.94
N THR A 18 17.86 18.93 29.59
CA THR A 18 16.84 18.17 30.35
C THR A 18 16.46 16.78 29.84
N MET A 19 17.26 16.13 28.98
CA MET A 19 16.93 14.76 28.52
C MET A 19 18.21 13.94 28.29
N GLN A 20 18.67 13.26 29.34
CA GLN A 20 19.76 12.28 29.29
C GLN A 20 19.29 10.94 29.88
N TRP A 21 19.68 9.84 29.22
CA TRP A 21 19.77 8.53 29.87
C TRP A 21 21.03 8.48 30.73
N ASP A 22 21.03 7.64 31.77
CA ASP A 22 22.21 7.48 32.63
C ASP A 22 23.40 6.92 31.83
N PRO A 23 24.58 7.58 31.86
CA PRO A 23 25.75 7.14 31.13
C PRO A 23 26.24 5.73 31.49
N LYS A 24 26.00 5.24 32.72
CA LYS A 24 26.42 3.89 33.13
C LYS A 24 25.46 2.82 32.60
N GLU A 25 24.17 3.12 32.51
CA GLU A 25 23.15 2.29 31.86
C GLU A 25 23.37 2.19 30.33
N PHE A 26 23.87 3.26 29.71
CA PHE A 26 24.30 3.29 28.31
C PHE A 26 25.59 2.50 28.08
N ILE A 27 26.63 2.69 28.90
CA ILE A 27 27.91 1.97 28.79
C ILE A 27 27.74 0.45 28.99
N ALA A 28 26.81 0.02 29.87
CA ALA A 28 26.53 -1.40 30.10
C ALA A 28 25.81 -2.08 28.92
N CYS A 29 25.05 -1.34 28.12
CA CYS A 29 24.31 -1.86 26.95
C CYS A 29 25.15 -1.94 25.66
N ILE A 30 26.38 -1.41 25.66
CA ILE A 30 27.28 -1.37 24.50
C ILE A 30 28.48 -2.30 24.75
N GLN A 31 28.21 -3.53 25.18
CA GLN A 31 29.13 -4.59 24.78
C GLN A 31 28.92 -4.85 23.28
N TYR A 32 30.03 -5.01 22.55
CA TYR A 32 30.18 -5.50 21.16
C TYR A 32 30.32 -4.45 20.04
N PRO A 33 31.10 -4.79 18.99
CA PRO A 33 32.56 -4.90 19.01
C PRO A 33 33.17 -4.00 17.91
N ASN A 34 34.46 -3.64 18.02
CA ASN A 34 35.24 -2.95 16.97
C ASN A 34 35.30 -3.71 15.62
N LYS A 35 34.54 -4.80 15.46
CA LYS A 35 34.46 -5.67 14.27
C LYS A 35 33.82 -5.00 13.05
N TYR A 36 33.03 -3.94 13.25
CA TYR A 36 32.33 -3.23 12.17
C TYR A 36 32.94 -1.86 11.84
N ASP A 37 34.08 -1.58 12.45
CA ASP A 37 34.87 -0.41 12.15
C ASP A 37 35.68 -0.64 10.88
N ASP A 38 35.41 0.19 9.89
CA ASP A 38 36.08 0.16 8.59
C ASP A 38 37.32 1.07 8.69
N GLU A 39 38.52 0.49 8.69
CA GLU A 39 39.77 1.24 8.85
C GLU A 39 39.95 2.35 7.82
N ASN A 40 39.49 2.12 6.58
CA ASN A 40 39.54 3.15 5.53
C ASN A 40 38.56 4.28 5.80
N PHE A 41 37.35 3.95 6.29
CA PHE A 41 36.40 4.96 6.74
C PHE A 41 36.97 5.78 7.91
N GLN A 42 37.56 5.12 8.91
CA GLN A 42 38.19 5.79 10.05
C GLN A 42 39.33 6.70 9.63
N LYS A 43 40.19 6.25 8.71
CA LYS A 43 41.30 7.05 8.18
C LYS A 43 40.81 8.28 7.42
N VAL A 44 39.71 8.17 6.68
CA VAL A 44 39.16 9.26 5.86
C VAL A 44 38.37 10.27 6.69
N TYR A 45 37.59 9.82 7.67
CA TYR A 45 36.67 10.66 8.42
C TYR A 45 37.09 10.96 9.86
N GLY A 46 38.11 10.27 10.37
CA GLY A 46 38.65 10.46 11.71
C GLY A 46 37.71 10.03 12.84
N VAL A 47 36.74 9.16 12.55
CA VAL A 47 35.70 8.71 13.50
C VAL A 47 35.40 7.23 13.32
N GLN A 48 35.05 6.55 14.41
CA GLN A 48 34.58 5.16 14.37
C GLN A 48 33.10 5.09 13.93
N ASN A 49 32.71 3.97 13.30
CA ASN A 49 31.32 3.76 12.88
C ASN A 49 30.39 3.64 14.10
N SER A 50 30.89 3.05 15.18
CA SER A 50 30.25 2.93 16.50
C SER A 50 29.95 4.31 17.11
N ASP A 51 30.97 5.17 17.20
CA ASP A 51 30.86 6.52 17.76
C ASP A 51 29.85 7.37 17.00
N MET A 52 29.84 7.28 15.67
CA MET A 52 28.90 8.02 14.85
C MET A 52 27.45 7.57 15.12
N ILE A 53 27.20 6.28 15.31
CA ILE A 53 25.85 5.77 15.63
C ILE A 53 25.42 6.18 17.03
N ALA A 54 26.31 6.10 18.02
CA ALA A 54 26.04 6.55 19.38
C ALA A 54 25.64 8.03 19.39
N GLU A 55 26.36 8.87 18.65
CA GLU A 55 26.06 10.29 18.53
C GLU A 55 24.74 10.55 17.79
N LEU A 56 24.44 9.83 16.70
CA LEU A 56 23.16 9.95 16.00
C LEU A 56 21.98 9.55 16.93
N MET A 57 22.12 8.45 17.66
CA MET A 57 21.11 8.00 18.65
C MET A 57 20.92 9.05 19.75
N ARG A 58 21.98 9.72 20.19
CA ARG A 58 21.93 10.80 21.20
C ARG A 58 21.27 12.07 20.67
N LEU A 59 21.49 12.41 19.40
CA LEU A 59 21.02 13.66 18.79
C LEU A 59 19.57 13.61 18.29
N TYR A 60 19.11 12.45 17.79
CA TYR A 60 17.78 12.34 17.18
C TYR A 60 16.71 11.97 18.19
N LYS A 61 15.69 12.82 18.29
CA LYS A 61 14.57 12.66 19.21
C LYS A 61 13.46 11.74 18.71
N SER A 62 13.46 11.37 17.42
CA SER A 62 12.46 10.47 16.83
C SER A 62 13.12 9.37 15.99
N LYS A 63 12.52 8.17 16.05
CA LYS A 63 12.99 7.01 15.28
C LYS A 63 12.89 7.26 13.77
N GLU A 64 11.88 7.99 13.29
CA GLU A 64 11.78 8.37 11.87
C GLU A 64 12.97 9.19 11.39
N SER A 65 13.32 10.25 12.12
CA SER A 65 14.40 11.16 11.73
C SER A 65 15.75 10.42 11.74
N LEU A 66 15.96 9.55 12.72
CA LEU A 66 17.14 8.69 12.77
C LEU A 66 17.20 7.72 11.56
N ILE A 67 16.10 7.06 11.22
CA ILE A 67 16.04 6.14 10.05
C ILE A 67 16.33 6.89 8.75
N LEU A 68 15.81 8.11 8.58
CA LEU A 68 16.07 8.94 7.39
C LEU A 68 17.54 9.34 7.27
N THR A 69 18.17 9.75 8.37
CA THR A 69 19.60 10.08 8.39
C THR A 69 20.46 8.85 8.11
N LEU A 70 20.14 7.69 8.69
CA LEU A 70 20.82 6.43 8.40
C LEU A 70 20.68 6.01 6.93
N ASN A 71 19.53 6.24 6.30
CA ASN A 71 19.36 6.03 4.86
C ASN A 71 20.32 6.90 4.03
N ALA A 72 20.47 8.17 4.38
CA ALA A 72 21.38 9.09 3.69
C ALA A 72 22.84 8.63 3.86
N LEU A 73 23.24 8.28 5.08
CA LEU A 73 24.58 7.74 5.38
C LEU A 73 24.85 6.46 4.60
N CYS A 74 23.92 5.49 4.61
CA CYS A 74 24.03 4.27 3.81
C CYS A 74 24.27 4.57 2.32
N LYS A 75 23.58 5.57 1.74
CA LYS A 75 23.81 5.96 0.33
C LYS A 75 25.20 6.53 0.10
N MET A 76 25.71 7.33 1.05
CA MET A 76 27.05 7.93 0.96
C MET A 76 28.16 6.88 1.03
N VAL A 77 27.98 5.84 1.85
CA VAL A 77 29.04 4.83 2.07
C VAL A 77 28.91 3.58 1.18
N LYS A 78 27.75 3.35 0.55
CA LYS A 78 27.40 2.11 -0.19
C LYS A 78 28.49 1.52 -1.08
N ASN A 79 29.20 2.38 -1.81
CA ASN A 79 30.16 1.96 -2.84
C ASN A 79 31.62 2.19 -2.41
N ARG A 80 31.86 2.81 -1.24
CA ARG A 80 33.20 3.26 -0.82
C ARG A 80 33.68 2.57 0.46
N PHE A 81 32.77 2.23 1.37
CA PHE A 81 33.09 1.65 2.68
C PHE A 81 32.08 0.53 2.95
N ARG A 82 32.47 -0.69 2.57
CA ARG A 82 31.55 -1.83 2.50
C ARG A 82 31.08 -2.25 3.89
N ASP A 83 31.98 -2.25 4.87
CA ASP A 83 31.67 -2.70 6.23
C ASP A 83 30.88 -1.64 6.98
N ALA A 84 31.23 -0.36 6.80
CA ALA A 84 30.42 0.77 7.29
C ALA A 84 28.99 0.74 6.70
N PHE A 85 28.85 0.47 5.40
CA PHE A 85 27.55 0.32 4.76
C PHE A 85 26.72 -0.81 5.37
N GLN A 86 27.33 -1.98 5.54
CA GLN A 86 26.67 -3.15 6.12
C GLN A 86 26.19 -2.85 7.55
N TYR A 87 27.03 -2.19 8.35
CA TYR A 87 26.73 -1.82 9.72
C TYR A 87 25.56 -0.84 9.82
N TYR A 88 25.61 0.31 9.14
CA TYR A 88 24.51 1.28 9.15
C TYR A 88 23.21 0.69 8.61
N ASN A 89 23.29 -0.17 7.60
CA ASN A 89 22.12 -0.81 7.03
C ASN A 89 21.49 -1.84 7.99
N ALA A 90 22.30 -2.55 8.79
CA ALA A 90 21.81 -3.46 9.82
C ALA A 90 21.03 -2.70 10.90
N VAL A 91 21.63 -1.64 11.47
CA VAL A 91 20.98 -0.77 12.47
C VAL A 91 19.69 -0.16 11.92
N ARG A 92 19.74 0.39 10.71
CA ARG A 92 18.56 0.95 10.02
C ARG A 92 17.44 -0.07 9.84
N LYS A 93 17.76 -1.32 9.50
CA LYS A 93 16.76 -2.38 9.32
C LYS A 93 16.08 -2.75 10.63
N VAL A 94 16.84 -2.88 11.73
CA VAL A 94 16.30 -3.16 13.07
C VAL A 94 15.36 -2.04 13.50
N LEU A 95 15.82 -0.78 13.42
CA LEU A 95 15.00 0.38 13.75
C LEU A 95 13.76 0.49 12.87
N SER A 96 13.86 0.20 11.57
CA SER A 96 12.71 0.20 10.67
C SER A 96 11.73 -0.93 10.97
N LYS A 97 12.17 -2.06 11.51
CA LYS A 97 11.30 -3.16 11.94
C LYS A 97 10.57 -2.78 13.22
N GLN A 98 11.31 -2.30 14.23
CA GLN A 98 10.74 -1.80 15.49
C GLN A 98 9.73 -0.68 15.24
N ASN A 99 10.05 0.32 14.40
CA ASN A 99 9.12 1.41 14.08
C ASN A 99 7.87 0.92 13.29
N LYS A 100 7.96 -0.22 12.59
CA LYS A 100 6.78 -0.83 11.94
C LYS A 100 5.93 -1.61 12.94
N GLU A 101 6.55 -2.28 13.89
CA GLU A 101 5.89 -3.00 14.99
C GLU A 101 5.19 -2.00 15.93
N GLU A 102 5.85 -0.92 16.33
CA GLU A 102 5.23 0.16 17.10
C GLU A 102 4.08 0.85 16.35
N LYS A 103 4.16 0.96 15.01
CA LYS A 103 3.03 1.46 14.19
C LYS A 103 1.93 0.44 13.93
N LEU A 104 2.17 -0.84 14.22
CA LEU A 104 1.13 -1.88 14.21
C LEU A 104 0.37 -1.89 15.54
N ASP A 105 1.05 -1.52 16.63
CA ASP A 105 0.46 -1.42 17.98
C ASP A 105 -0.15 -0.04 18.29
N ASN A 106 0.29 1.03 17.60
CA ASN A 106 -0.27 2.36 17.79
C ASN A 106 -1.59 2.52 17.03
N GLU A 107 -2.67 2.67 17.80
CA GLU A 107 -3.95 3.22 17.35
C GLU A 107 -3.71 4.50 16.54
N VAL A 108 -4.38 4.60 15.39
CA VAL A 108 -4.36 5.80 14.56
C VAL A 108 -4.79 6.98 15.43
N THR A 109 -3.96 8.00 15.56
CA THR A 109 -4.32 9.21 16.32
C THR A 109 -5.68 9.74 15.83
N PRO A 110 -6.57 10.27 16.69
CA PRO A 110 -7.90 10.73 16.26
C PRO A 110 -7.86 11.73 15.10
N GLU A 111 -6.81 12.54 15.04
CA GLU A 111 -6.53 13.52 13.97
C GLU A 111 -6.16 12.87 12.64
N GLU A 112 -5.38 11.77 12.66
CA GLU A 112 -5.09 10.99 11.47
C GLU A 112 -6.28 10.12 11.06
N ALA A 113 -7.06 9.60 12.02
CA ALA A 113 -8.26 8.81 11.75
C ALA A 113 -9.32 9.66 11.02
N ASN A 114 -9.49 10.92 11.42
CA ASN A 114 -10.42 11.86 10.78
C ASN A 114 -10.10 12.19 9.31
N LYS A 115 -8.84 12.01 8.88
CA LYS A 115 -8.42 12.19 7.48
C LYS A 115 -8.92 11.08 6.57
N TYR A 116 -9.23 9.91 7.12
CA TYR A 116 -9.68 8.76 6.36
C TYR A 116 -11.19 8.55 6.49
N ILE A 117 -11.75 7.83 5.53
CA ILE A 117 -13.11 7.30 5.63
C ILE A 117 -13.23 6.38 6.85
N SER A 118 -14.37 6.34 7.55
CA SER A 118 -14.62 5.32 8.58
C SER A 118 -14.96 3.95 7.98
N TYR A 119 -14.94 2.87 8.76
CA TYR A 119 -15.33 1.54 8.25
C TYR A 119 -16.78 1.50 7.76
N GLN A 120 -17.71 2.12 8.50
CA GLN A 120 -19.12 2.19 8.11
C GLN A 120 -19.31 2.96 6.80
N GLU A 121 -18.60 4.07 6.63
CA GLU A 121 -18.64 4.81 5.37
C GLU A 121 -18.02 3.99 4.23
N LEU A 122 -16.93 3.26 4.50
CA LEU A 122 -16.24 2.41 3.53
C LEU A 122 -17.17 1.32 2.97
N ILE A 123 -17.88 0.59 3.83
CA ILE A 123 -18.85 -0.44 3.41
C ILE A 123 -20.06 0.15 2.65
N ALA A 124 -20.39 1.42 2.91
CA ALA A 124 -21.49 2.11 2.25
C ALA A 124 -21.13 2.66 0.86
N VAL A 125 -19.85 2.87 0.55
CA VAL A 125 -19.44 3.50 -0.74
C VAL A 125 -19.95 2.75 -1.97
N PRO A 126 -19.84 1.40 -2.08
CA PRO A 126 -20.42 0.68 -3.21
C PRO A 126 -21.93 0.93 -3.36
N GLN A 127 -22.67 1.04 -2.25
CA GLN A 127 -24.11 1.30 -2.29
C GLN A 127 -24.43 2.72 -2.77
N LYS A 128 -23.58 3.71 -2.48
CA LYS A 128 -23.71 5.07 -3.04
C LYS A 128 -23.60 5.04 -4.57
N VAL A 129 -22.61 4.30 -5.10
CA VAL A 129 -22.45 4.15 -6.57
C VAL A 129 -23.63 3.39 -7.18
N LYS A 130 -24.07 2.30 -6.53
CA LYS A 130 -25.26 1.55 -6.95
C LYS A 130 -26.48 2.46 -7.05
N LYS A 131 -26.71 3.31 -6.04
CA LYS A 131 -27.83 4.27 -6.05
C LYS A 131 -27.73 5.23 -7.23
N ILE A 132 -26.56 5.80 -7.53
CA ILE A 132 -26.36 6.68 -8.69
C ILE A 132 -26.71 5.95 -10.00
N ILE A 133 -26.31 4.69 -10.15
CA ILE A 133 -26.61 3.88 -11.33
C ILE A 133 -28.12 3.68 -11.45
N MET A 134 -28.78 3.22 -10.38
CA MET A 134 -30.22 2.96 -10.36
C MET A 134 -31.03 4.24 -10.61
N ASP A 135 -30.69 5.35 -9.95
CA ASP A 135 -31.40 6.62 -10.10
C ASP A 135 -31.26 7.21 -11.52
N THR A 136 -30.12 6.95 -12.20
CA THR A 136 -29.83 7.52 -13.52
C THR A 136 -30.25 6.62 -14.68
N TYR A 137 -30.15 5.30 -14.53
CA TYR A 137 -30.29 4.33 -15.61
C TYR A 137 -31.35 3.26 -15.35
N GLY A 138 -31.92 3.19 -14.14
CA GLY A 138 -32.97 2.25 -13.74
C GLY A 138 -32.48 0.84 -13.41
N GLU A 139 -31.37 0.39 -14.02
CA GLU A 139 -30.85 -0.96 -13.83
C GLU A 139 -29.31 -1.00 -13.78
N MET A 140 -28.78 -2.01 -13.07
CA MET A 140 -27.35 -2.21 -12.90
C MET A 140 -26.64 -2.75 -14.15
N PHE A 141 -27.27 -3.62 -14.92
CA PHE A 141 -26.64 -4.31 -16.05
C PHE A 141 -27.56 -4.24 -17.28
N LEU A 142 -27.58 -3.07 -17.91
CA LEU A 142 -28.35 -2.82 -19.12
C LEU A 142 -28.08 -3.87 -20.21
N SER A 143 -29.16 -4.29 -20.86
CA SER A 143 -29.13 -5.11 -22.07
C SER A 143 -28.51 -4.34 -23.24
N ASN A 144 -28.15 -5.05 -24.31
CA ASN A 144 -27.66 -4.42 -25.54
C ASN A 144 -28.67 -3.40 -26.11
N ASN A 145 -29.97 -3.71 -26.01
CA ASN A 145 -31.05 -2.85 -26.50
C ASN A 145 -31.22 -1.57 -25.67
N GLU A 146 -30.90 -1.60 -24.38
CA GLU A 146 -30.94 -0.41 -23.54
C GLU A 146 -29.69 0.44 -23.73
N LEU A 147 -28.53 -0.20 -23.88
CA LEU A 147 -27.28 0.48 -24.18
C LEU A 147 -27.31 1.22 -25.53
N SER A 148 -28.00 0.67 -26.53
CA SER A 148 -28.12 1.30 -27.85
C SER A 148 -28.98 2.57 -27.84
N LYS A 149 -29.87 2.72 -26.84
CA LYS A 149 -30.69 3.93 -26.63
C LYS A 149 -29.91 5.06 -25.96
N LEU A 150 -28.76 4.79 -25.36
CA LEU A 150 -27.94 5.81 -24.72
C LEU A 150 -27.09 6.58 -25.73
N THR A 151 -26.96 7.89 -25.53
CA THR A 151 -25.96 8.69 -26.26
C THR A 151 -24.55 8.19 -25.93
N LYS A 152 -23.59 8.43 -26.83
CA LYS A 152 -22.18 8.04 -26.63
C LYS A 152 -21.64 8.50 -25.26
N ALA A 153 -21.91 9.74 -24.88
CA ALA A 153 -21.49 10.31 -23.60
C ALA A 153 -22.14 9.58 -22.41
N LYS A 154 -23.46 9.34 -22.45
CA LYS A 154 -24.18 8.62 -21.39
C LYS A 154 -23.72 7.18 -21.26
N ARG A 155 -23.45 6.51 -22.37
CA ARG A 155 -22.92 5.14 -22.41
C ARG A 155 -21.52 5.07 -21.77
N ILE A 156 -20.62 6.02 -22.08
CA ILE A 156 -19.29 6.07 -21.46
C ILE A 156 -19.39 6.32 -19.95
N ALA A 157 -20.26 7.24 -19.52
CA ALA A 157 -20.49 7.51 -18.10
C ALA A 157 -21.03 6.28 -17.37
N TYR A 158 -22.00 5.58 -17.97
CA TYR A 158 -22.57 4.34 -17.46
C TYR A 158 -21.50 3.26 -17.27
N LEU A 159 -20.72 2.96 -18.31
CA LEU A 159 -19.68 1.92 -18.26
C LEU A 159 -18.63 2.20 -17.18
N ARG A 160 -18.29 3.48 -16.97
CA ARG A 160 -17.40 3.90 -15.86
C ARG A 160 -18.04 3.64 -14.50
N LEU A 161 -19.31 3.98 -14.32
CA LEU A 161 -20.03 3.74 -13.06
C LEU A 161 -20.14 2.24 -12.73
N ILE A 162 -20.46 1.40 -13.72
CA ILE A 162 -20.51 -0.06 -13.53
C ILE A 162 -19.14 -0.58 -13.08
N PHE A 163 -18.07 -0.17 -13.78
CA PHE A 163 -16.72 -0.59 -13.43
C PHE A 163 -16.30 -0.11 -12.04
N ASP A 164 -16.58 1.15 -11.69
CA ASP A 164 -16.32 1.73 -10.37
C ASP A 164 -17.06 0.94 -9.28
N TYR A 165 -18.35 0.62 -9.49
CA TYR A 165 -19.16 -0.15 -8.56
C TYR A 165 -18.60 -1.55 -8.31
N VAL A 166 -18.35 -2.32 -9.37
CA VAL A 166 -17.81 -3.69 -9.23
C VAL A 166 -16.44 -3.67 -8.56
N THR A 167 -15.58 -2.72 -8.94
CA THR A 167 -14.27 -2.54 -8.32
C THR A 167 -14.39 -2.24 -6.82
N LEU A 168 -15.21 -1.25 -6.45
CA LEU A 168 -15.41 -0.88 -5.05
C LEU A 168 -16.01 -2.04 -4.24
N TYR A 169 -17.05 -2.70 -4.76
CA TYR A 169 -17.70 -3.82 -4.08
C TYR A 169 -16.72 -4.94 -3.76
N LEU A 170 -15.92 -5.38 -4.74
CA LEU A 170 -14.96 -6.47 -4.54
C LEU A 170 -13.83 -6.11 -3.56
N ASN A 171 -13.45 -4.83 -3.45
CA ASN A 171 -12.39 -4.37 -2.55
C ASN A 171 -12.88 -4.01 -1.14
N VAL A 172 -14.19 -3.94 -0.94
CA VAL A 172 -14.81 -3.61 0.35
C VAL A 172 -15.30 -4.86 1.06
N ASN A 173 -15.77 -5.86 0.33
CA ASN A 173 -16.34 -7.08 0.91
C ASN A 173 -15.33 -8.20 1.11
N TYR A 174 -14.07 -8.03 0.68
CA TYR A 174 -13.02 -9.02 0.89
C TYR A 174 -11.73 -8.37 1.43
N PRO A 175 -11.17 -8.89 2.54
CA PRO A 175 -10.03 -8.30 3.26
C PRO A 175 -8.74 -8.18 2.45
N LEU A 176 -8.60 -9.02 1.43
CA LEU A 176 -7.32 -9.20 0.79
C LEU A 176 -7.03 -8.02 -0.13
N ARG A 177 -5.77 -7.59 -0.10
CA ARG A 177 -5.18 -6.67 -1.08
C ARG A 177 -5.02 -7.35 -2.44
N LEU A 178 -6.09 -7.99 -2.90
CA LEU A 178 -6.15 -8.59 -4.22
C LEU A 178 -6.14 -7.45 -5.21
N VAL A 179 -5.12 -7.48 -6.06
CA VAL A 179 -5.14 -6.69 -7.28
C VAL A 179 -6.11 -7.42 -8.21
N TRP A 180 -7.42 -7.20 -8.03
CA TRP A 180 -8.46 -7.85 -8.81
C TRP A 180 -8.26 -7.79 -10.34
N PRO A 181 -7.65 -6.74 -10.92
CA PRO A 181 -7.27 -6.74 -12.33
C PRO A 181 -6.22 -7.80 -12.74
N SER A 182 -5.51 -8.43 -11.80
CA SER A 182 -4.58 -9.54 -12.09
C SER A 182 -5.22 -10.93 -12.00
N VAL A 183 -6.51 -11.02 -11.64
CA VAL A 183 -7.23 -12.30 -11.61
C VAL A 183 -7.64 -12.66 -13.02
N TYR A 184 -6.98 -13.65 -13.61
CA TYR A 184 -7.34 -14.17 -14.92
C TYR A 184 -8.57 -15.08 -14.83
N LEU A 185 -9.45 -15.01 -15.82
CA LEU A 185 -10.63 -15.89 -15.89
C LEU A 185 -10.28 -17.27 -16.47
N LYS A 186 -9.14 -17.39 -17.15
CA LYS A 186 -8.54 -18.65 -17.61
C LYS A 186 -7.14 -18.81 -17.00
N LYS A 187 -6.72 -20.02 -16.64
CA LYS A 187 -5.37 -20.24 -16.08
C LYS A 187 -4.27 -20.00 -17.12
N VAL A 188 -3.07 -19.77 -16.60
CA VAL A 188 -1.82 -20.21 -17.23
C VAL A 188 -1.43 -21.51 -16.51
N ASP A 189 -1.42 -22.65 -17.23
CA ASP A 189 -1.06 -24.02 -16.79
C ASP A 189 -1.89 -24.72 -15.66
N GLY A 190 -3.07 -25.28 -16.01
CA GLY A 190 -3.81 -26.25 -15.16
C GLY A 190 -5.12 -25.85 -14.41
N GLY A 191 -6.02 -24.99 -14.95
CA GLY A 191 -7.40 -24.72 -14.41
C GLY A 191 -7.77 -23.28 -13.91
N ASN A 192 -8.99 -22.77 -14.14
CA ASN A 192 -9.32 -21.33 -13.89
C ASN A 192 -9.11 -20.85 -12.43
N PHE A 193 -8.82 -19.55 -12.23
CA PHE A 193 -8.69 -18.94 -10.90
C PHE A 193 -10.02 -18.89 -10.13
N LEU A 194 -11.16 -18.81 -10.84
CA LEU A 194 -12.50 -18.88 -10.24
C LEU A 194 -13.19 -20.19 -10.67
N GLN A 195 -13.54 -21.04 -9.70
CA GLN A 195 -14.21 -22.34 -9.92
C GLN A 195 -15.40 -22.49 -8.98
N GLY A 196 -16.61 -22.36 -9.53
CA GLY A 196 -17.82 -22.26 -8.70
C GLY A 196 -17.72 -21.05 -7.78
N THR A 197 -17.83 -21.27 -6.46
CA THR A 197 -17.67 -20.22 -5.43
C THR A 197 -16.21 -20.01 -5.02
N LYS A 198 -15.29 -20.88 -5.45
CA LYS A 198 -13.91 -20.88 -4.98
C LYS A 198 -13.02 -20.00 -5.85
N LEU A 199 -12.37 -19.03 -5.23
CA LEU A 199 -11.32 -18.20 -5.83
C LEU A 199 -9.94 -18.72 -5.38
N TYR A 200 -9.20 -19.29 -6.31
CA TYR A 200 -7.84 -19.76 -6.14
C TYR A 200 -6.87 -18.59 -6.32
N LEU A 201 -5.99 -18.39 -5.35
CA LEU A 201 -5.04 -17.27 -5.31
C LEU A 201 -3.62 -17.67 -5.72
N ASN A 202 -3.39 -18.97 -5.91
CA ASN A 202 -2.13 -19.52 -6.38
C ASN A 202 -1.69 -18.77 -7.65
N GLU A 203 -0.43 -18.36 -7.73
CA GLU A 203 0.15 -17.65 -8.88
C GLU A 203 -0.26 -16.16 -9.05
N ILE A 204 -1.13 -15.60 -8.20
CA ILE A 204 -1.39 -14.15 -8.18
C ILE A 204 -0.19 -13.42 -7.55
N LYS A 205 0.46 -12.54 -8.32
CA LYS A 205 1.54 -11.68 -7.82
C LYS A 205 1.06 -10.87 -6.61
N ASN A 206 1.84 -10.87 -5.53
CA ASN A 206 1.63 -10.15 -4.26
C ASN A 206 0.62 -10.77 -3.27
N VAL A 207 0.09 -11.97 -3.52
CA VAL A 207 -0.52 -12.76 -2.45
C VAL A 207 0.61 -13.44 -1.67
N ARG A 208 0.73 -13.16 -0.37
CA ARG A 208 1.72 -13.85 0.47
C ARG A 208 1.33 -15.33 0.54
N LEU A 209 2.29 -16.24 0.36
CA LEU A 209 2.14 -17.69 0.56
C LEU A 209 1.75 -18.10 2.01
N MET A 210 1.52 -17.13 2.90
CA MET A 210 1.26 -17.33 4.33
C MET A 210 -0.23 -17.20 4.70
N GLY A 211 -1.13 -17.08 3.73
CA GLY A 211 -2.59 -17.01 3.95
C GLY A 211 -3.35 -18.09 3.17
N ALA A 212 -4.67 -18.18 3.36
CA ALA A 212 -5.52 -19.10 2.62
C ALA A 212 -5.34 -18.89 1.10
N GLN A 213 -4.97 -19.96 0.40
CA GLN A 213 -4.73 -19.92 -1.06
C GLN A 213 -6.00 -20.15 -1.88
N VAL A 214 -7.11 -20.43 -1.19
CA VAL A 214 -8.45 -20.56 -1.76
C VAL A 214 -9.40 -19.77 -0.86
N ILE A 215 -10.21 -18.91 -1.46
CA ILE A 215 -11.28 -18.17 -0.79
C ILE A 215 -12.61 -18.75 -1.26
N ASP A 216 -13.54 -18.96 -0.35
CA ASP A 216 -14.93 -19.21 -0.70
C ASP A 216 -15.67 -17.87 -0.77
N LEU A 217 -16.15 -17.52 -1.96
CA LEU A 217 -16.90 -16.29 -2.18
C LEU A 217 -18.38 -16.53 -1.83
N ASP A 218 -18.95 -15.58 -1.08
CA ASP A 218 -20.37 -15.62 -0.74
C ASP A 218 -21.26 -15.52 -1.99
N GLY A 219 -22.51 -16.01 -1.87
CA GLY A 219 -23.45 -16.06 -2.99
C GLY A 219 -23.77 -14.69 -3.59
N THR A 220 -23.76 -13.61 -2.81
CA THR A 220 -24.00 -12.25 -3.32
C THR A 220 -22.85 -11.80 -4.22
N THR A 221 -21.62 -12.07 -3.80
CA THR A 221 -20.43 -11.75 -4.58
C THR A 221 -20.35 -12.57 -5.86
N ILE A 222 -20.63 -13.88 -5.78
CA ILE A 222 -20.67 -14.73 -6.97
C ILE A 222 -21.75 -14.27 -7.95
N ASN A 223 -22.94 -13.94 -7.47
CA ASN A 223 -23.99 -13.40 -8.32
C ASN A 223 -23.59 -12.08 -8.98
N LEU A 224 -22.93 -11.18 -8.25
CA LEU A 224 -22.40 -9.94 -8.82
C LEU A 224 -21.37 -10.22 -9.93
N ILE A 225 -20.41 -11.10 -9.68
CA ILE A 225 -19.38 -11.48 -10.64
C ILE A 225 -20.03 -12.11 -11.89
N ALA A 226 -20.94 -13.07 -11.70
CA ALA A 226 -21.63 -13.74 -12.79
C ALA A 226 -22.42 -12.75 -13.66
N ASN A 227 -23.19 -11.86 -13.03
CA ASN A 227 -23.98 -10.84 -13.73
C ASN A 227 -23.08 -9.84 -14.47
N PHE A 228 -21.95 -9.44 -13.88
CA PHE A 228 -20.99 -8.57 -14.54
C PHE A 228 -20.35 -9.24 -15.75
N LEU A 229 -19.90 -10.50 -15.63
CA LEU A 229 -19.32 -11.26 -16.74
C LEU A 229 -20.35 -11.50 -17.85
N HIS A 230 -21.60 -11.80 -17.48
CA HIS A 230 -22.71 -11.93 -18.43
C HIS A 230 -23.03 -10.61 -19.13
N PHE A 231 -22.98 -9.48 -18.42
CA PHE A 231 -23.13 -8.17 -19.03
C PHE A 231 -22.03 -7.88 -20.05
N LEU A 232 -20.78 -8.21 -19.72
CA LEU A 232 -19.64 -8.04 -20.63
C LEU A 232 -19.81 -8.91 -21.90
N SER A 233 -20.15 -10.19 -21.75
CA SER A 233 -20.25 -11.12 -22.88
C SER A 233 -21.54 -10.98 -23.68
N GLY A 234 -22.69 -10.82 -23.01
CA GLY A 234 -24.00 -10.68 -23.63
C GLY A 234 -24.25 -9.27 -24.16
N SER A 235 -24.26 -8.28 -23.26
CA SER A 235 -24.65 -6.91 -23.62
C SER A 235 -23.56 -6.16 -24.40
N LEU A 236 -22.29 -6.33 -24.03
CA LEU A 236 -21.16 -5.66 -24.69
C LEU A 236 -20.43 -6.52 -25.73
N ARG A 237 -20.77 -7.81 -25.85
CA ARG A 237 -20.12 -8.76 -26.79
C ARG A 237 -18.60 -8.83 -26.61
N GLN A 238 -18.13 -8.74 -25.37
CA GLN A 238 -16.72 -8.81 -25.00
C GLN A 238 -16.38 -10.17 -24.41
N ILE A 239 -15.16 -10.63 -24.67
CA ILE A 239 -14.63 -11.85 -24.06
C ILE A 239 -13.58 -11.43 -23.02
N PRO A 240 -13.96 -11.26 -21.75
CA PRO A 240 -13.01 -10.84 -20.73
C PRO A 240 -11.98 -11.93 -20.49
N THR A 241 -10.70 -11.55 -20.42
CA THR A 241 -9.63 -12.48 -20.00
C THR A 241 -9.32 -12.38 -18.51
N LYS A 242 -9.78 -11.31 -17.86
CA LYS A 242 -9.56 -10.96 -16.44
C LYS A 242 -10.88 -10.56 -15.78
N LEU A 243 -10.97 -10.75 -14.46
CA LEU A 243 -12.20 -10.51 -13.70
C LEU A 243 -12.64 -9.04 -13.76
N LEU A 244 -11.72 -8.09 -13.53
CA LEU A 244 -11.98 -6.66 -13.72
C LEU A 244 -11.59 -6.21 -15.14
N TRP A 245 -12.42 -6.59 -16.11
CA TRP A 245 -12.31 -6.13 -17.49
C TRP A 245 -13.01 -4.78 -17.67
N ARG A 246 -12.33 -3.81 -18.29
CA ARG A 246 -12.93 -2.51 -18.59
C ARG A 246 -13.24 -2.36 -20.07
N VAL A 247 -14.29 -1.60 -20.35
CA VAL A 247 -14.62 -1.12 -21.70
C VAL A 247 -14.70 0.39 -21.65
N TYR A 248 -13.71 1.07 -22.24
CA TYR A 248 -13.66 2.54 -22.27
C TYR A 248 -13.62 3.02 -23.72
N ASN A 249 -14.56 3.90 -24.09
CA ASN A 249 -14.69 4.40 -25.47
C ASN A 249 -14.75 3.26 -26.52
N ASN A 250 -15.48 2.19 -26.20
CA ASN A 250 -15.55 0.95 -27.00
C ASN A 250 -14.23 0.19 -27.19
N THR A 251 -13.17 0.59 -26.51
CA THR A 251 -11.92 -0.18 -26.45
C THR A 251 -11.98 -1.08 -25.21
N PRO A 252 -12.11 -2.40 -25.39
CA PRO A 252 -11.91 -3.34 -24.30
C PRO A 252 -10.43 -3.33 -23.93
N GLY A 253 -10.15 -3.49 -22.64
CA GLY A 253 -8.76 -3.65 -22.24
C GLY A 253 -8.61 -3.90 -20.77
N GLU A 254 -7.37 -4.18 -20.42
CA GLU A 254 -6.96 -4.27 -19.03
C GLU A 254 -7.09 -2.91 -18.35
N TYR A 255 -7.33 -2.95 -17.05
CA TYR A 255 -7.21 -1.77 -16.23
C TYR A 255 -5.73 -1.38 -16.12
N ASP A 256 -5.29 -0.52 -17.04
CA ASP A 256 -3.92 -0.06 -17.11
C ASP A 256 -3.61 0.89 -15.95
N SER A 257 -2.65 0.53 -15.09
CA SER A 257 -2.31 1.32 -13.91
C SER A 257 -0.80 1.57 -13.80
N ASN A 258 -0.30 2.46 -14.65
CA ASN A 258 1.02 3.09 -14.47
C ASN A 258 1.21 3.71 -13.07
N ASN A 259 0.12 3.93 -12.32
CA ASN A 259 0.12 4.55 -10.99
C ASN A 259 -0.15 3.59 -9.81
N GLY A 260 -0.22 2.28 -10.05
CA GLY A 260 -0.48 1.27 -9.01
C GLY A 260 -1.95 1.21 -8.54
N PHE A 261 -2.47 0.00 -8.39
CA PHE A 261 -3.88 -0.28 -8.07
C PHE A 261 -4.38 0.42 -6.79
N SER A 262 -3.54 0.52 -5.76
CA SER A 262 -3.91 1.19 -4.49
C SER A 262 -4.17 2.70 -4.66
N SER A 263 -3.44 3.38 -5.55
CA SER A 263 -3.64 4.80 -5.84
C SER A 263 -4.99 5.04 -6.52
N VAL A 264 -5.32 4.15 -7.45
CA VAL A 264 -6.60 4.15 -8.16
C VAL A 264 -7.77 3.92 -7.21
N LEU A 265 -7.67 2.90 -6.36
CA LEU A 265 -8.72 2.57 -5.40
C LEU A 265 -8.94 3.74 -4.44
N SER A 266 -7.86 4.36 -3.93
CA SER A 266 -7.95 5.57 -3.11
C SER A 266 -8.66 6.74 -3.82
N LYS A 267 -8.36 6.98 -5.10
CA LYS A 267 -9.06 7.99 -5.90
C LYS A 267 -10.55 7.71 -6.06
N LEU A 268 -10.96 6.44 -6.18
CA LEU A 268 -12.38 6.07 -6.23
C LEU A 268 -13.08 6.39 -4.90
N PHE A 269 -12.45 6.10 -3.76
CA PHE A 269 -13.01 6.47 -2.46
C PHE A 269 -13.13 7.99 -2.28
N VAL A 270 -12.11 8.76 -2.69
CA VAL A 270 -12.20 10.24 -2.69
C VAL A 270 -13.34 10.73 -3.59
N LYS A 271 -13.50 10.14 -4.78
CA LYS A 271 -14.57 10.51 -5.73
C LYS A 271 -15.97 10.37 -5.13
N TYR A 272 -16.24 9.31 -4.38
CA TYR A 272 -17.58 8.99 -3.89
C TYR A 272 -17.83 9.32 -2.41
N ASN A 273 -16.78 9.62 -1.64
CA ASN A 273 -16.91 9.93 -0.20
C ASN A 273 -16.12 11.18 0.23
N GLY A 274 -15.37 11.84 -0.65
CA GLY A 274 -14.57 13.03 -0.34
C GLY A 274 -13.32 12.78 0.51
N LYS A 275 -13.20 11.59 1.13
CA LYS A 275 -12.04 11.19 1.94
C LYS A 275 -11.32 10.00 1.33
N PRO A 276 -9.98 9.95 1.41
CA PRO A 276 -9.22 8.77 1.00
C PRO A 276 -9.46 7.61 1.97
N MET A 277 -9.20 6.41 1.49
CA MET A 277 -9.13 5.21 2.31
C MET A 277 -7.68 4.96 2.73
N SER A 278 -7.48 4.60 4.00
CA SER A 278 -6.17 4.21 4.52
C SER A 278 -5.86 2.74 4.19
N MET A 279 -4.59 2.43 3.91
CA MET A 279 -4.16 1.05 3.64
C MET A 279 -4.21 0.14 4.88
N ASN A 280 -4.29 0.70 6.08
CA ASN A 280 -4.48 -0.06 7.31
C ASN A 280 -5.95 -0.48 7.48
N MET A 281 -6.91 0.33 7.02
CA MET A 281 -8.32 -0.02 7.10
C MET A 281 -8.71 -1.22 6.24
N ILE A 282 -8.13 -1.38 5.04
CA ILE A 282 -8.35 -2.60 4.23
C ILE A 282 -7.93 -3.85 5.01
N ARG A 283 -6.87 -3.77 5.82
CA ARG A 283 -6.36 -4.92 6.58
C ARG A 283 -7.30 -5.35 7.71
N HIS A 284 -8.25 -4.50 8.11
CA HIS A 284 -9.17 -4.73 9.22
C HIS A 284 -10.60 -5.03 8.74
N ILE A 285 -10.84 -5.06 7.44
CA ILE A 285 -12.06 -5.69 6.89
C ILE A 285 -11.91 -7.18 7.18
N VAL A 286 -12.84 -7.77 7.92
CA VAL A 286 -12.87 -9.21 8.29
C VAL A 286 -13.70 -9.96 7.27
#